data_AF-A0AA39NMS0-F1
#
_entry.id   AF-A0AA39NMS0-F1
#
_cell.length_a   1.000
_cell.length_b   1.000
_cell.length_c   1.000
_cell.angle_alpha   90.00
_cell.angle_beta   90.00
_cell.angle_gamma   90.00
#
_symmetry.space_group_name_H-M   'P 1'
#
loop_
_entity.id
_entity.type
_entity.pdbx_description
1 polymer ?
#
loop_
_entity_poly.entity_id
_entity_poly.type
_entity_poly.pdbx_seq_one_letter_code
_entity_poly.pdbx_strand_id
1 'polypeptide(L)'
;VIIGIDDYESYPLFGCVLDARLIEKFFTEKLGVPPNRIKLLLGSKESFGDAMTPSHANIVHTLLGLATNHDIEFGDNIVIYFAGHGCCYHPSREDDPYGCVETLCPIDRDTIDANHKHVPDISDWEFSSIISLIAKAKGHRITVILDCCHAGGINR
;
A
#
# COMPACT_ATOMS: atom_id res chain seq x y z
N VAL A 1 8.35 -1.97 -3.37
CA VAL A 1 7.73 -1.24 -2.24
C VAL A 1 7.15 -2.27 -1.29
N ILE A 2 7.41 -2.14 -0.01
CA ILE A 2 6.98 -3.07 1.03
C ILE A 2 6.32 -2.23 2.13
N ILE A 3 5.10 -2.57 2.50
CA ILE A 3 4.29 -1.84 3.48
C ILE A 3 3.80 -2.86 4.52
N GLY A 4 4.01 -2.57 5.80
CA GLY A 4 3.53 -3.40 6.91
C GLY A 4 3.02 -2.52 8.04
N ILE A 5 1.79 -2.74 8.49
CA ILE A 5 1.12 -1.85 9.46
C ILE A 5 0.54 -2.69 10.59
N ASP A 6 1.02 -2.47 11.83
CA ASP A 6 0.50 -3.12 13.04
C ASP A 6 -0.23 -2.13 13.94
N ASP A 7 0.37 -0.97 14.21
CA ASP A 7 -0.10 0.00 15.21
C ASP A 7 -1.20 0.93 14.67
N TYR A 8 -2.30 0.36 14.19
CA TYR A 8 -3.54 1.10 13.95
C TYR A 8 -4.11 1.63 15.26
N GLU A 9 -4.68 2.85 15.25
CA GLU A 9 -5.36 3.43 16.41
C GLU A 9 -6.52 2.55 16.87
N SER A 10 -7.35 2.11 15.92
CA SER A 10 -8.42 1.14 16.14
C SER A 10 -8.00 -0.25 15.64
N TYR A 11 -8.27 -1.28 16.46
CA TYR A 11 -8.02 -2.69 16.12
C TYR A 11 -6.57 -2.98 15.67
N PRO A 12 -5.57 -2.77 16.53
CA PRO A 12 -4.17 -3.02 16.17
C PRO A 12 -3.96 -4.48 15.75
N LEU A 13 -3.06 -4.67 14.78
CA LEU A 13 -2.63 -5.98 14.31
C LEU A 13 -1.30 -6.36 14.95
N PHE A 14 -0.95 -7.64 14.81
CA PHE A 14 0.34 -8.16 15.25
C PHE A 14 0.88 -9.05 14.15
N GLY A 15 2.00 -8.64 13.53
CA GLY A 15 2.75 -9.46 12.60
C GLY A 15 2.97 -8.82 11.24
N CYS A 16 2.18 -7.84 10.83
CA CYS A 16 2.31 -7.22 9.51
C CYS A 16 3.65 -6.51 9.33
N VAL A 17 4.18 -5.88 10.40
CA VAL A 17 5.53 -5.29 10.38
C VAL A 17 6.60 -6.39 10.30
N LEU A 18 6.41 -7.51 11.00
CA LEU A 18 7.33 -8.65 10.96
C LEU A 18 7.34 -9.28 9.56
N ASP A 19 6.18 -9.45 8.93
CA ASP A 19 6.05 -10.02 7.59
C ASP A 19 6.72 -9.11 6.55
N ALA A 20 6.51 -7.79 6.63
CA ALA A 20 7.19 -6.82 5.79
C ALA A 20 8.72 -6.90 5.93
N ARG A 21 9.25 -7.06 7.16
CA ARG A 21 10.69 -7.25 7.41
C ARG A 21 11.20 -8.57 6.86
N LEU A 22 10.42 -9.65 6.94
CA LEU A 22 10.79 -10.95 6.36
C LEU A 22 10.83 -10.90 4.83
N ILE A 23 9.90 -10.20 4.19
CA ILE A 23 9.91 -9.96 2.74
C ILE A 23 11.10 -9.09 2.33
N GLU A 24 11.41 -8.02 3.07
CA GLU A 24 12.61 -7.20 2.86
C GLU A 24 13.88 -8.06 2.91
N LYS A 25 14.01 -8.88 3.95
CA LYS A 25 15.14 -9.79 4.14
C LYS A 25 15.23 -10.81 3.01
N PHE A 26 14.11 -11.38 2.58
CA PHE A 26 14.07 -12.31 1.46
C PHE A 26 14.55 -11.66 0.15
N PHE A 27 14.08 -10.45 -0.17
CA PHE A 27 14.50 -9.74 -1.38
C PHE A 27 15.98 -9.38 -1.36
N THR A 28 16.49 -8.90 -0.22
CA THR A 28 17.89 -8.51 -0.09
C THR A 28 18.83 -9.71 -0.04
N GLU A 29 18.57 -10.71 0.81
CA GLU A 29 19.51 -11.81 1.06
C GLU A 29 19.39 -12.97 0.08
N LYS A 30 18.18 -13.25 -0.44
CA LYS A 30 17.96 -14.39 -1.35
C LYS A 30 17.89 -13.97 -2.81
N LEU A 31 17.23 -12.86 -3.11
CA LEU A 31 17.10 -12.36 -4.49
C LEU A 31 18.17 -11.34 -4.86
N GLY A 32 18.97 -10.87 -3.89
CA GLY A 32 20.06 -9.93 -4.14
C GLY A 32 19.58 -8.53 -4.56
N VAL A 33 18.34 -8.15 -4.22
CA VAL A 33 17.81 -6.82 -4.51
C VAL A 33 18.58 -5.78 -3.68
N PRO A 34 19.19 -4.77 -4.32
CA PRO A 34 19.90 -3.72 -3.59
C PRO A 34 18.98 -2.98 -2.60
N PRO A 35 19.42 -2.68 -1.36
CA PRO A 35 18.58 -1.99 -0.37
C PRO A 35 18.05 -0.63 -0.85
N ASN A 36 18.81 0.10 -1.67
CA ASN A 36 18.37 1.37 -2.25
C ASN A 36 17.23 1.24 -3.28
N ARG A 37 16.97 0.02 -3.78
CA ARG A 37 15.83 -0.33 -4.64
C ARG A 37 14.59 -0.72 -3.82
N ILE A 38 14.66 -0.72 -2.49
CA ILE A 38 13.56 -1.05 -1.60
C ILE A 38 13.07 0.22 -0.89
N LYS A 39 11.75 0.43 -0.91
CA LYS A 39 11.04 1.39 -0.07
C LYS A 39 10.22 0.59 0.93
N LEU A 40 10.50 0.79 2.22
CA LEU A 40 9.90 0.05 3.32
C LEU A 40 9.13 1.00 4.24
N LEU A 41 7.80 0.92 4.25
CA LEU A 41 6.97 1.75 5.11
C LEU A 41 6.42 0.89 6.24
N LEU A 42 6.73 1.24 7.49
CA LEU A 42 6.36 0.44 8.65
C LEU A 42 5.51 1.25 9.62
N GLY A 43 4.34 0.71 9.92
CA GLY A 43 3.40 1.27 10.87
C GLY A 43 3.62 0.64 12.23
N SER A 44 4.61 1.16 12.96
CA SER A 44 4.84 0.86 14.38
C SER A 44 4.90 2.15 15.20
N LYS A 45 4.73 2.05 16.52
CA LYS A 45 4.84 3.16 17.49
C LYS A 45 6.15 3.94 17.39
N GLU A 46 7.20 3.34 16.82
CA GLU A 46 8.50 3.97 16.61
C GLU A 46 8.56 4.87 15.38
N SER A 47 7.53 4.81 14.52
CA SER A 47 7.56 5.38 13.17
C SER A 47 6.61 6.56 12.97
N PHE A 48 6.02 7.15 14.01
CA PHE A 48 5.06 8.26 13.88
C PHE A 48 5.75 9.58 13.46
N GLY A 49 5.38 10.09 12.28
CA GLY A 49 5.78 11.42 11.80
C GLY A 49 6.98 11.46 10.85
N ASP A 50 7.46 10.32 10.38
CA ASP A 50 8.52 10.21 9.37
C ASP A 50 7.94 10.01 7.96
N ALA A 51 8.71 10.30 6.92
CA ALA A 51 8.37 9.97 5.53
C ALA A 51 8.17 8.46 5.30
N MET A 52 8.61 7.63 6.25
CA MET A 52 8.48 6.17 6.25
C MET A 52 7.23 5.67 7.00
N THR A 53 6.45 6.56 7.63
CA THR A 53 5.13 6.21 8.19
C THR A 53 4.19 5.82 7.04
N PRO A 54 3.44 4.71 7.14
CA PRO A 54 2.49 4.29 6.10
C PRO A 54 1.15 5.04 6.20
N SER A 55 1.21 6.38 6.16
CA SER A 55 0.03 7.24 5.98
C SER A 55 -0.54 7.11 4.56
N HIS A 56 -1.80 7.49 4.36
CA HIS A 56 -2.42 7.54 3.03
C HIS A 56 -1.51 8.27 2.03
N ALA A 57 -1.09 9.49 2.40
CA ALA A 57 -0.26 10.33 1.57
C ALA A 57 1.11 9.70 1.25
N ASN A 58 1.77 9.08 2.24
CA ASN A 58 3.09 8.48 2.01
C ASN A 58 3.02 7.21 1.17
N ILE A 59 1.97 6.39 1.33
CA ILE A 59 1.75 5.20 0.50
C ILE A 59 1.52 5.65 -0.94
N VAL A 60 0.56 6.56 -1.18
CA VAL A 60 0.23 7.05 -2.53
C VAL A 60 1.44 7.72 -3.18
N HIS A 61 2.15 8.60 -2.46
CA HIS A 61 3.36 9.25 -2.96
C HIS A 61 4.45 8.22 -3.33
N THR A 62 4.67 7.21 -2.48
CA THR A 62 5.67 6.16 -2.74
C THR A 62 5.33 5.36 -3.99
N LEU A 63 4.05 4.98 -4.16
CA LEU A 63 3.61 4.21 -5.32
C LEU A 63 3.67 5.03 -6.61
N LEU A 64 3.17 6.27 -6.60
CA LEU A 64 3.28 7.19 -7.75
C LEU A 64 4.74 7.46 -8.11
N GLY A 65 5.62 7.55 -7.11
CA GLY A 65 7.06 7.71 -7.31
C GLY A 65 7.69 6.60 -8.14
N LEU A 66 7.12 5.38 -8.16
CA LEU A 66 7.61 4.31 -9.03
C LEU A 66 7.47 4.65 -10.52
N ALA A 67 6.40 5.35 -10.90
CA ALA A 67 6.17 5.74 -12.29
C ALA A 67 7.16 6.81 -12.77
N THR A 68 7.64 7.68 -11.86
CA THR A 68 8.52 8.80 -12.19
C THR A 68 9.99 8.56 -11.86
N ASN A 69 10.33 7.49 -11.13
CA ASN A 69 11.71 7.20 -10.73
C ASN A 69 12.58 6.83 -11.94
N HIS A 70 13.64 7.61 -12.21
CA HIS A 70 14.57 7.38 -13.32
C HIS A 70 15.45 6.14 -13.15
N ASP A 71 15.64 5.66 -11.93
CA ASP A 71 16.42 4.45 -11.64
C ASP A 71 15.67 3.15 -12.00
N ILE A 72 14.37 3.24 -12.31
CA ILE A 72 13.53 2.12 -12.72
C ILE A 72 13.39 2.20 -14.24
N GLU A 73 13.94 1.21 -14.95
CA GLU A 73 13.88 1.14 -16.40
C GLU A 73 12.58 0.48 -16.89
N PHE A 74 12.24 0.70 -18.15
CA PHE A 74 11.09 0.02 -18.75
C PHE A 74 11.36 -1.49 -18.84
N GLY A 75 10.49 -2.30 -18.24
CA GLY A 75 10.63 -3.76 -18.18
C GLY A 75 11.35 -4.27 -16.93
N ASP A 76 11.75 -3.39 -16.00
CA ASP A 76 12.19 -3.79 -14.66
C ASP A 76 11.05 -4.49 -13.90
N ASN A 77 11.41 -5.42 -13.01
CA ASN A 77 10.46 -6.07 -12.12
C ASN A 77 10.11 -5.15 -10.96
N ILE A 78 8.82 -4.82 -10.82
CA ILE A 78 8.31 -4.01 -9.71
C ILE A 78 7.49 -4.92 -8.81
N VAL A 79 7.84 -4.97 -7.53
CA VAL A 79 7.06 -5.71 -6.52
C VAL A 79 6.49 -4.73 -5.51
N ILE A 80 5.19 -4.86 -5.26
CA ILE A 80 4.45 -4.12 -4.24
C ILE A 80 3.89 -5.16 -3.27
N TYR A 81 4.33 -5.08 -2.02
CA TYR A 81 3.84 -5.91 -0.92
C TYR A 81 3.13 -5.03 0.10
N PHE A 82 1.95 -5.44 0.53
CA PHE A 82 1.18 -4.80 1.58
C PHE A 82 0.70 -5.85 2.59
N ALA A 83 0.95 -5.60 3.87
CA ALA A 83 0.37 -6.34 4.99
C ALA A 83 -0.29 -5.36 5.97
N GLY A 84 -1.54 -5.61 6.31
CA GLY A 84 -2.31 -4.74 7.20
C GLY A 84 -3.81 -4.99 7.10
N HIS A 85 -4.60 -4.00 7.54
CA HIS A 85 -6.04 -4.05 7.35
C HIS A 85 -6.42 -3.81 5.89
N GLY A 86 -7.43 -4.55 5.45
CA GLY A 86 -8.24 -4.18 4.30
C GLY A 86 -9.70 -4.07 4.74
N CYS A 87 -10.46 -3.22 4.06
CA CYS A 87 -11.84 -2.93 4.40
C CYS A 87 -12.73 -2.97 3.15
N CYS A 88 -14.03 -2.95 3.39
CA CYS A 88 -15.05 -3.08 2.36
C CYS A 88 -16.19 -2.12 2.69
N TYR A 89 -16.35 -1.08 1.88
CA TYR A 89 -17.42 -0.08 2.05
C TYR A 89 -18.56 -0.34 1.07
N HIS A 90 -19.77 -0.47 1.59
CA HIS A 90 -20.96 -0.58 0.76
C HIS A 90 -21.50 0.83 0.47
N PRO A 91 -21.77 1.16 -0.80
CA PRO A 91 -22.49 2.39 -1.13
C PRO A 91 -23.84 2.40 -0.39
N SER A 92 -24.26 3.57 0.07
CA SER A 92 -25.46 3.77 0.91
C SER A 92 -26.80 3.31 0.30
N ARG A 93 -26.81 2.82 -0.95
CA ARG A 93 -28.01 2.33 -1.64
C ARG A 93 -27.93 0.81 -1.75
N GLU A 94 -28.90 0.12 -1.17
CA GLU A 94 -29.02 -1.34 -1.22
C GLU A 94 -29.08 -1.91 -2.65
N ASP A 95 -29.46 -1.09 -3.64
CA ASP A 95 -29.55 -1.45 -5.06
C ASP A 95 -28.36 -0.99 -5.91
N ASP A 96 -27.23 -0.61 -5.29
CA ASP A 96 -26.07 -0.14 -6.04
C ASP A 96 -25.39 -1.31 -6.81
N PRO A 97 -25.36 -1.27 -8.17
CA PRO A 97 -24.78 -2.34 -8.98
C PRO A 97 -23.25 -2.44 -8.84
N TYR A 98 -22.59 -1.45 -8.23
CA TYR A 98 -21.13 -1.40 -8.10
C TYR A 98 -20.58 -2.26 -6.97
N GLY A 99 -21.42 -2.88 -6.14
CA GLY A 99 -20.99 -3.78 -5.08
C GLY A 99 -20.19 -3.07 -3.98
N CYS A 100 -19.42 -3.84 -3.21
CA CYS A 100 -18.60 -3.31 -2.13
C CYS A 100 -17.26 -2.77 -2.67
N VAL A 101 -16.86 -1.57 -2.25
CA VAL A 101 -15.56 -0.97 -2.57
C VAL A 101 -14.52 -1.49 -1.58
N GLU A 102 -13.58 -2.28 -2.08
CA GLU A 102 -12.47 -2.78 -1.27
C GLU A 102 -11.39 -1.72 -1.10
N THR A 103 -10.76 -1.69 0.07
CA THR A 103 -9.77 -0.66 0.42
C THR A 103 -8.57 -1.24 1.15
N LEU A 104 -7.40 -0.63 0.94
CA LEU A 104 -6.21 -0.80 1.78
C LEU A 104 -6.20 0.28 2.84
N CYS A 105 -6.04 -0.12 4.10
CA CYS A 105 -6.20 0.77 5.23
C CYS A 105 -4.84 1.36 5.64
N PRO A 106 -4.60 2.68 5.47
CA PRO A 106 -3.40 3.33 5.96
C PRO A 106 -3.45 3.51 7.49
N ILE A 107 -2.30 3.79 8.11
CA ILE A 107 -2.22 3.92 9.58
C ILE A 107 -3.02 5.11 10.13
N ASP A 108 -3.22 6.14 9.32
CA ASP A 108 -3.88 7.39 9.66
C ASP A 108 -5.38 7.43 9.30
N ARG A 109 -5.97 6.29 8.92
CA ARG A 109 -7.39 6.18 8.49
C ARG A 109 -8.42 6.72 9.49
N ASP A 110 -8.13 6.64 10.79
CA ASP A 110 -9.03 7.09 11.86
C ASP A 110 -8.77 8.55 12.26
N THR A 111 -7.95 9.28 11.50
CA THR A 111 -7.53 10.65 11.81
C THR A 111 -8.21 11.69 10.93
N ILE A 112 -8.04 12.96 11.32
CA ILE A 112 -8.54 14.11 10.59
C ILE A 112 -7.33 14.87 10.01
N ASP A 113 -7.39 15.16 8.71
CA ASP A 113 -6.35 15.89 8.00
C ASP A 113 -6.32 17.39 8.37
N ALA A 114 -5.32 18.11 7.84
CA ALA A 114 -5.19 19.56 8.06
C ALA A 114 -6.39 20.39 7.56
N ASN A 115 -7.24 19.82 6.69
CA ASN A 115 -8.44 20.44 6.14
C ASN A 115 -9.71 20.06 6.90
N HIS A 116 -9.60 19.43 8.07
CA HIS A 116 -10.71 18.95 8.90
C HIS A 116 -11.56 17.86 8.21
N LYS A 117 -10.95 17.05 7.35
CA LYS A 117 -11.60 15.90 6.70
C LYS A 117 -11.02 14.59 7.23
N HIS A 118 -11.86 13.56 7.29
CA HIS A 118 -11.38 12.21 7.57
C HIS A 118 -10.43 11.76 6.47
N VAL A 119 -9.31 11.15 6.87
CA VAL A 119 -8.38 10.51 5.93
C VAL A 119 -9.08 9.27 5.36
N PRO A 120 -9.26 9.17 4.03
CA PRO A 120 -9.87 7.99 3.44
C PRO A 120 -8.88 6.81 3.43
N ASP A 121 -9.43 5.60 3.40
CA ASP A 121 -8.64 4.44 2.97
C ASP A 121 -8.31 4.55 1.47
N ILE A 122 -7.31 3.78 1.02
CA ILE A 122 -6.94 3.69 -0.39
C ILE A 122 -7.87 2.70 -1.08
N SER A 123 -8.79 3.20 -1.91
CA SER A 123 -9.72 2.35 -2.67
C SER A 123 -9.04 1.49 -3.74
N ASP A 124 -9.67 0.39 -4.11
CA ASP A 124 -9.32 -0.43 -5.27
C ASP A 124 -9.19 0.41 -6.57
N TRP A 125 -10.06 1.39 -6.80
CA TRP A 125 -9.99 2.29 -7.95
C TRP A 125 -8.76 3.20 -7.91
N GLU A 126 -8.45 3.76 -6.74
CA GLU A 126 -7.25 4.59 -6.55
C GLU A 126 -5.99 3.74 -6.77
N PHE A 127 -5.93 2.57 -6.14
CA PHE A 127 -4.81 1.65 -6.27
C PHE A 127 -4.64 1.17 -7.72
N SER A 128 -5.70 0.71 -8.38
CA SER A 128 -5.71 0.27 -9.78
C SER A 128 -5.29 1.38 -10.75
N SER A 129 -5.72 2.61 -10.49
CA SER A 129 -5.28 3.79 -11.25
C SER A 129 -3.77 4.03 -11.12
N ILE A 130 -3.23 3.92 -9.91
CA ILE A 130 -1.79 4.06 -9.66
C ILE A 130 -1.01 2.93 -10.36
N ILE A 131 -1.43 1.67 -10.23
CA ILE A 131 -0.79 0.55 -10.93
C ILE A 131 -0.81 0.75 -12.44
N SER A 132 -1.92 1.25 -13.00
CA SER A 132 -2.04 1.56 -14.43
C SER A 132 -1.05 2.63 -14.88
N LEU A 133 -0.82 3.67 -14.07
CA LEU A 133 0.18 4.70 -14.34
C LEU A 133 1.60 4.13 -14.31
N ILE A 134 1.92 3.29 -13.33
CA ILE A 134 3.21 2.60 -13.27
C ILE A 134 3.40 1.71 -14.49
N ALA A 135 2.38 0.93 -14.87
CA ALA A 135 2.44 0.03 -16.02
C ALA A 135 2.68 0.79 -17.33
N LYS A 136 2.02 1.93 -17.51
CA LYS A 136 2.22 2.80 -18.69
C LYS A 136 3.63 3.36 -18.76
N ALA A 137 4.22 3.72 -17.61
CA ALA A 137 5.55 4.34 -17.56
C ALA A 137 6.71 3.32 -17.59
N LYS A 138 6.53 2.16 -16.92
CA LYS A 138 7.60 1.20 -16.62
C LYS A 138 7.37 -0.20 -17.21
N GLY A 139 6.23 -0.45 -17.84
CA GLY A 139 5.86 -1.75 -18.40
C GLY A 139 5.11 -2.64 -17.40
N HIS A 140 4.69 -3.82 -17.86
CA HIS A 140 3.69 -4.65 -17.17
C HIS A 140 4.26 -5.68 -16.17
N ARG A 141 5.55 -5.64 -15.84
CA ARG A 141 6.17 -6.57 -14.88
C ARG A 141 5.97 -6.11 -13.44
N ILE A 142 4.70 -5.99 -13.05
CA ILE A 142 4.28 -5.53 -11.73
C ILE A 142 3.64 -6.71 -10.99
N THR A 143 4.22 -7.08 -9.87
CA THR A 143 3.67 -8.10 -8.96
C THR A 143 3.15 -7.42 -7.72
N VAL A 144 1.85 -7.60 -7.43
CA VAL A 144 1.21 -7.11 -6.21
C VAL A 144 0.91 -8.30 -5.30
N ILE A 145 1.32 -8.20 -4.04
CA ILE A 145 1.06 -9.20 -3.00
C ILE A 145 0.34 -8.48 -1.86
N LEU A 146 -0.89 -8.90 -1.58
CA LEU A 146 -1.75 -8.31 -0.56
C LEU A 146 -2.01 -9.36 0.53
N ASP A 147 -1.52 -9.07 1.73
CA ASP A 147 -1.74 -9.84 2.95
C ASP A 147 -2.69 -9.05 3.86
N CYS A 148 -3.95 -8.99 3.42
CA CYS A 148 -5.01 -8.28 4.11
C CYS A 148 -6.38 -8.93 3.83
N CYS A 149 -7.34 -8.70 4.71
CA CYS A 149 -8.72 -9.13 4.49
C CYS A 149 -9.39 -8.26 3.40
N HIS A 150 -10.31 -8.84 2.61
CA HIS A 150 -11.04 -8.12 1.54
C HIS A 150 -10.14 -7.53 0.42
N ALA A 151 -9.32 -8.38 -0.21
CA ALA A 151 -8.41 -8.00 -1.30
C ALA A 151 -8.75 -8.62 -2.67
N GLY A 152 -9.96 -9.18 -2.84
CA GLY A 152 -10.33 -9.96 -4.03
C GLY A 152 -10.74 -9.13 -5.25
N GLY A 153 -11.26 -7.93 -5.03
CA GLY A 153 -11.64 -6.89 -5.98
C GLY A 153 -10.54 -5.89 -6.34
N ILE A 154 -9.44 -5.82 -5.58
CA ILE A 154 -8.30 -4.88 -5.80
C ILE A 154 -7.59 -5.07 -7.17
N ASN A 155 -7.96 -6.10 -7.96
CA ASN A 155 -7.45 -6.35 -9.31
C ASN A 155 -8.50 -6.27 -10.44
N ARG A 156 -9.68 -5.66 -10.20
CA ARG A 156 -10.71 -5.50 -11.26
C ARG A 156 -10.60 -4.21 -12.05
#